data_AF-A0A0F9C0M1-F1
#
_entry.id   AF-A0A0F9C0M1-F1
#
_cell.length_a   1.000
_cell.length_b   1.000
_cell.length_c   1.000
_cell.angle_alpha   90.00
_cell.angle_beta   90.00
_cell.angle_gamma   90.00
#
_symmetry.space_group_name_H-M   'P 1'
#
loop_
_entity.id
_entity.type
_entity.pdbx_description
1 polymer ?
#
loop_
_entity_poly.entity_id
_entity_poly.type
_entity_poly.pdbx_seq_one_letter_code
_entity_poly.pdbx_strand_id
1 'polypeptide(L)'
;LIRKKLPVEALPGILLEALILLPVALIYWWLMVPTPTSSLPANDWHTNALLISAGIVTTLPLLCFTGAAKRLQYTTLGFFQYIGPSLMFVLAVVFYGEIFDAERVVTFACIWSALAIFSWDSYHQSRKRKKAAITAAEVV
;
A
#
# COMPACT_ATOMS: atom_id res chain seq x y z
N LEU A 1 18.28 0.80 1.64
CA LEU A 1 19.45 1.66 1.94
C LEU A 1 19.85 2.58 0.78
N ILE A 2 19.66 2.20 -0.49
CA ILE A 2 19.97 3.04 -1.67
C ILE A 2 19.11 4.33 -1.76
N ARG A 3 17.84 4.30 -1.30
CA ARG A 3 16.94 5.47 -1.28
C ARG A 3 17.31 6.60 -0.30
N LYS A 4 18.30 6.42 0.58
CA LYS A 4 18.68 7.46 1.57
C LYS A 4 19.66 8.52 1.00
N LYS A 5 20.18 8.33 -0.21
CA LYS A 5 21.28 9.17 -0.75
C LYS A 5 21.03 9.84 -2.10
N LEU A 6 19.89 9.62 -2.74
CA LEU A 6 19.58 10.31 -4.00
C LEU A 6 18.25 11.07 -3.82
N PRO A 7 18.21 12.39 -4.08
CA PRO A 7 16.97 13.16 -4.10
C PRO A 7 16.19 12.82 -5.37
N VAL A 8 15.92 11.53 -5.60
CA VAL A 8 15.07 11.10 -6.70
C VAL A 8 13.66 11.45 -6.29
N GLU A 9 13.02 12.26 -7.13
CA GLU A 9 11.59 12.51 -7.06
C GLU A 9 10.83 11.17 -7.06
N ALA A 10 9.64 11.15 -6.47
CA ALA A 10 8.89 9.89 -6.30
C ALA A 10 8.63 9.16 -7.63
N LEU A 11 8.49 9.93 -8.72
CA LEU A 11 8.08 9.43 -10.03
C LEU A 11 9.21 8.71 -10.79
N PRO A 12 10.44 9.27 -10.95
CA PRO A 12 11.55 8.51 -11.54
C PRO A 12 11.94 7.28 -10.73
N GLY A 13 11.77 7.30 -9.40
CA GLY A 13 12.05 6.15 -8.54
C GLY A 13 11.13 4.95 -8.79
N ILE A 14 9.81 5.18 -8.87
CA ILE A 14 8.82 4.13 -9.18
C ILE A 14 8.99 3.62 -10.61
N LEU A 15 9.29 4.50 -11.58
CA LEU A 15 9.53 4.10 -12.96
C LEU A 15 10.76 3.19 -13.09
N LEU A 16 11.85 3.50 -12.39
CA LEU A 16 13.03 2.65 -12.38
C LEU A 16 12.74 1.27 -11.77
N GLU A 17 11.98 1.21 -10.69
CA GLU A 17 11.56 -0.05 -10.06
C GLU A 17 10.71 -0.90 -11.01
N ALA A 18 9.78 -0.26 -11.74
CA ALA A 18 8.99 -0.93 -12.76
C ALA A 18 9.86 -1.43 -13.94
N LEU A 19 10.83 -0.63 -14.39
CA LEU A 19 11.72 -1.00 -15.48
C LEU A 19 12.66 -2.16 -15.12
N ILE A 20 13.11 -2.23 -13.88
CA ILE A 20 13.93 -3.35 -13.36
C ILE A 20 13.09 -4.63 -13.29
N LEU A 21 11.79 -4.53 -12.96
CA LEU A 21 10.88 -5.68 -12.92
C LEU A 21 10.37 -6.10 -14.30
N LEU A 22 10.38 -5.19 -15.28
CA LEU A 22 9.94 -5.45 -16.66
C LEU A 22 10.58 -6.69 -17.30
N PRO A 23 11.91 -6.94 -17.27
CA PRO A 23 12.49 -8.15 -17.85
C PRO A 23 11.98 -9.42 -17.16
N VAL A 24 11.77 -9.40 -15.84
CA VAL A 24 11.21 -10.55 -15.11
C VAL A 24 9.77 -10.80 -15.53
N ALA A 25 8.97 -9.73 -15.68
CA ALA A 25 7.60 -9.83 -16.17
C ALA A 25 7.53 -10.35 -17.63
N LEU A 26 8.46 -9.94 -18.49
CA LEU A 26 8.55 -10.43 -19.87
C LEU A 26 8.93 -11.92 -19.93
N ILE A 27 9.89 -12.37 -19.11
CA ILE A 27 10.26 -13.79 -18.99
C ILE A 27 9.04 -14.59 -18.51
N TYR A 28 8.34 -14.12 -17.48
CA TYR A 28 7.14 -14.77 -16.98
C TYR A 28 6.05 -14.86 -18.06
N TRP A 29 5.78 -13.77 -18.77
CA TRP A 29 4.81 -13.73 -19.86
C TRP A 29 5.17 -14.70 -20.99
N TRP A 30 6.46 -14.84 -21.30
CA TRP A 30 6.93 -15.75 -22.34
C TRP A 30 6.84 -17.24 -21.94
N LEU A 31 7.06 -17.56 -20.67
CA LEU A 31 6.99 -18.95 -20.16
C LEU A 31 5.56 -19.42 -19.90
N MET A 32 4.61 -18.50 -19.74
CA MET A 32 3.22 -18.83 -19.41
C MET A 32 2.50 -19.45 -20.62
N VAL A 33 1.58 -20.38 -20.36
CA VAL A 33 0.72 -20.98 -21.39
C VAL A 33 -0.17 -19.90 -22.00
N PRO A 34 -0.25 -19.77 -23.35
CA PRO A 34 -1.11 -18.80 -23.99
C PRO A 34 -2.57 -18.96 -23.58
N THR A 35 -3.16 -17.91 -23.03
CA THR A 35 -4.60 -17.80 -22.77
C THR A 35 -5.23 -16.81 -23.76
N PRO A 36 -6.56 -16.84 -23.96
CA PRO A 36 -7.25 -15.94 -24.88
C PRO A 36 -7.00 -14.45 -24.61
N THR A 37 -6.63 -14.08 -23.38
CA THR A 37 -6.38 -12.70 -22.96
C THR A 37 -4.89 -12.32 -22.88
N SER A 38 -3.99 -13.25 -23.24
CA SER A 38 -2.54 -13.09 -23.05
C SER A 38 -1.89 -12.09 -24.00
N SER A 39 -2.56 -11.73 -25.10
CA SER A 39 -2.00 -10.89 -26.15
C SER A 39 -2.85 -9.63 -26.34
N LEU A 40 -2.28 -8.45 -26.08
CA LEU A 40 -2.98 -7.17 -26.26
C LEU A 40 -3.65 -7.02 -27.63
N PRO A 41 -3.02 -7.39 -28.78
CA PRO A 41 -3.66 -7.25 -30.09
C PRO A 41 -4.84 -8.21 -30.32
N ALA A 42 -4.90 -9.32 -29.58
CA ALA A 42 -5.98 -10.31 -29.69
C ALA A 42 -7.16 -10.00 -28.75
N ASN A 43 -6.98 -9.05 -27.82
CA ASN A 43 -7.97 -8.66 -26.84
C ASN A 43 -8.94 -7.62 -27.41
N ASP A 44 -10.18 -7.62 -26.90
CA ASP A 44 -11.12 -6.53 -27.15
C ASP A 44 -10.63 -5.20 -26.55
N TRP A 45 -11.08 -4.09 -27.14
CA TRP A 45 -10.74 -2.74 -26.69
C TRP A 45 -11.11 -2.51 -25.22
N HIS A 46 -12.24 -3.08 -24.77
CA HIS A 46 -12.67 -2.97 -23.38
C HIS A 46 -11.67 -3.59 -22.41
N THR A 47 -11.18 -4.80 -22.70
CA THR A 47 -10.18 -5.49 -21.87
C THR A 47 -8.86 -4.73 -21.84
N ASN A 48 -8.40 -4.23 -23.00
CA ASN A 48 -7.18 -3.44 -23.07
C ASN A 48 -7.28 -2.12 -22.29
N ALA A 49 -8.44 -1.45 -22.34
CA ALA A 49 -8.70 -0.25 -21.54
C ALA A 49 -8.64 -0.57 -20.03
N LEU A 50 -9.24 -1.69 -19.59
CA LEU A 50 -9.17 -2.14 -18.20
C LEU A 50 -7.72 -2.43 -17.78
N LEU A 51 -6.94 -3.14 -18.59
CA LEU A 51 -5.52 -3.45 -18.32
C LEU A 51 -4.67 -2.19 -18.17
N ILE A 52 -4.84 -1.21 -19.06
CA ILE A 52 -4.13 0.09 -18.98
C ILE A 52 -4.58 0.85 -17.72
N SER A 53 -5.88 0.88 -17.44
CA SER A 53 -6.42 1.57 -16.27
C SER A 53 -5.94 0.95 -14.95
N ALA A 54 -5.74 -0.37 -14.89
CA ALA A 54 -5.18 -1.04 -13.72
C ALA A 54 -3.78 -0.51 -13.36
N GLY A 55 -2.96 -0.22 -14.37
CA GLY A 55 -1.67 0.45 -14.18
C GLY A 55 -1.84 1.83 -13.54
N ILE A 56 -2.70 2.68 -14.11
CA ILE A 56 -2.96 4.04 -13.61
C ILE A 56 -3.47 4.02 -12.16
N VAL A 57 -4.50 3.19 -11.90
CA VAL A 57 -5.14 3.04 -10.59
C VAL A 57 -4.16 2.53 -9.54
N THR A 58 -3.15 1.74 -9.92
CA THR A 58 -2.13 1.22 -8.99
C THR A 58 -1.00 2.22 -8.76
N THR A 59 -0.52 2.89 -9.82
CA THR A 59 0.61 3.82 -9.72
C THR A 59 0.25 5.10 -8.95
N LEU A 60 -0.98 5.59 -9.07
CA LEU A 60 -1.43 6.81 -8.37
C LEU A 60 -1.31 6.70 -6.83
N PRO A 61 -1.91 5.69 -6.16
CA PRO A 61 -1.72 5.46 -4.73
C PRO A 61 -0.25 5.24 -4.35
N LEU A 62 0.53 4.54 -5.17
CA LEU A 62 1.96 4.31 -4.90
C LEU A 62 2.77 5.62 -4.94
N LEU A 63 2.47 6.52 -5.87
CA LEU A 63 3.09 7.86 -5.92
C LEU A 63 2.71 8.69 -4.70
N CYS A 64 1.43 8.70 -4.33
CA CYS A 64 0.96 9.37 -3.12
C CYS A 64 1.65 8.79 -1.86
N PHE A 65 1.73 7.46 -1.77
CA PHE A 65 2.35 6.75 -0.66
C PHE A 65 3.85 7.04 -0.55
N THR A 66 4.59 6.98 -1.66
CA THR A 66 6.04 7.26 -1.65
C THR A 66 6.33 8.72 -1.29
N GLY A 67 5.47 9.65 -1.66
CA GLY A 67 5.53 11.05 -1.21
C GLY A 67 5.25 11.19 0.29
N ALA A 68 4.18 10.56 0.78
CA ALA A 68 3.78 10.58 2.19
C ALA A 68 4.82 9.91 3.11
N ALA A 69 5.43 8.82 2.64
CA ALA A 69 6.44 8.05 3.36
C ALA A 69 7.71 8.86 3.70
N LYS A 70 8.03 9.89 2.91
CA LYS A 70 9.14 10.80 3.20
C LYS A 70 8.84 11.77 4.35
N ARG A 71 7.57 11.94 4.73
CA ARG A 71 7.10 12.94 5.72
C ARG A 71 6.50 12.33 6.99
N LEU A 72 6.03 11.09 6.93
CA LEU A 72 5.38 10.40 8.04
C LEU A 72 6.36 9.50 8.79
N GLN A 73 6.12 9.31 10.09
CA GLN A 73 6.82 8.28 10.85
C GLN A 73 6.41 6.88 10.34
N TYR A 74 7.35 5.93 10.35
CA TYR A 74 7.09 4.55 9.91
C TYR A 74 5.90 3.90 10.62
N THR A 75 5.70 4.21 11.91
CA THR A 75 4.54 3.74 12.67
C THR A 75 3.23 4.26 12.10
N THR A 76 3.16 5.54 11.73
CA THR A 76 1.98 6.16 11.09
C THR A 76 1.68 5.55 9.73
N LEU A 77 2.72 5.29 8.92
CA LEU A 77 2.58 4.59 7.64
C LEU A 77 2.01 3.18 7.81
N GLY A 78 2.48 2.44 8.81
CA GLY A 78 1.97 1.11 9.13
C GLY A 78 0.47 1.12 9.42
N PHE A 79 -0.03 2.13 10.14
CA PHE A 79 -1.48 2.28 10.40
C PHE A 79 -2.30 2.49 9.12
N PHE A 80 -1.84 3.35 8.20
CA PHE A 80 -2.54 3.58 6.94
C PHE A 80 -2.66 2.31 6.10
N GLN A 81 -1.73 1.37 6.22
CA GLN A 81 -1.78 0.10 5.49
C GLN A 81 -2.97 -0.79 5.92
N TYR A 82 -3.50 -0.63 7.14
CA TYR A 82 -4.68 -1.38 7.62
C TYR A 82 -6.00 -0.90 7.00
N ILE A 83 -6.02 0.25 6.34
CA ILE A 83 -7.20 0.73 5.61
C ILE A 83 -7.51 -0.21 4.44
N GLY A 84 -6.48 -0.67 3.71
CA GLY A 84 -6.62 -1.59 2.57
C GLY A 84 -7.41 -2.86 2.89
N PRO A 85 -6.95 -3.72 3.83
CA PRO A 85 -7.68 -4.93 4.20
C PRO A 85 -9.06 -4.64 4.82
N SER A 86 -9.26 -3.49 5.46
CA SER A 86 -10.56 -3.09 5.99
C SER A 86 -11.56 -2.72 4.89
N LEU A 87 -11.11 -1.99 3.86
CA LEU A 87 -11.91 -1.72 2.67
C LEU A 87 -12.22 -3.00 1.90
N MET A 88 -11.24 -3.89 1.74
CA MET A 88 -11.46 -5.21 1.12
C MET A 88 -12.52 -6.00 1.89
N PHE A 89 -12.46 -6.00 3.21
CA PHE A 89 -13.46 -6.65 4.06
C PHE A 89 -14.86 -6.04 3.86
N VAL A 90 -14.98 -4.71 3.88
CA VAL A 90 -16.26 -4.02 3.67
C VAL A 90 -16.82 -4.33 2.28
N LEU A 91 -15.98 -4.31 1.24
CA LEU A 91 -16.40 -4.66 -0.11
C LEU A 91 -16.87 -6.12 -0.20
N ALA A 92 -16.14 -7.06 0.42
CA ALA A 92 -16.49 -8.48 0.46
C ALA A 92 -17.88 -8.71 1.09
N VAL A 93 -18.16 -8.06 2.23
CA VAL A 93 -19.44 -8.19 2.93
C VAL A 93 -20.57 -7.49 2.19
N VAL A 94 -20.39 -6.20 1.87
CA VAL A 94 -21.48 -5.32 1.44
C VAL A 94 -21.77 -5.44 -0.05
N PHE A 95 -20.73 -5.56 -0.88
CA PHE A 95 -20.87 -5.57 -2.34
C PHE A 95 -20.85 -6.97 -2.93
N TYR A 96 -19.96 -7.85 -2.45
CA TYR A 96 -19.84 -9.21 -2.97
C TYR A 96 -20.74 -10.22 -2.25
N GLY A 97 -21.35 -9.83 -1.12
CA GLY A 97 -22.30 -10.67 -0.40
C GLY A 97 -21.68 -11.95 0.17
N GLU A 98 -20.36 -11.99 0.39
CA GLU A 98 -19.73 -13.15 0.99
C GLU A 98 -20.28 -13.38 2.41
N ILE A 99 -20.71 -14.61 2.67
CA ILE A 99 -21.16 -15.01 4.01
C ILE A 99 -19.90 -15.20 4.86
N PHE A 100 -19.69 -14.29 5.81
CA PHE A 100 -18.54 -14.37 6.69
C PHE A 100 -18.77 -15.39 7.79
N ASP A 101 -17.90 -16.40 7.80
CA ASP A 101 -17.84 -17.37 8.88
C ASP A 101 -17.34 -16.71 10.18
N ALA A 102 -17.76 -17.24 11.33
CA ALA A 102 -17.47 -16.65 12.64
C ALA A 102 -15.96 -16.48 12.88
N GLU A 103 -15.15 -17.38 12.34
CA GLU A 103 -13.68 -17.36 12.44
C GLU A 103 -13.06 -16.10 11.80
N ARG A 104 -13.58 -15.67 10.65
CA ARG A 104 -13.07 -14.48 9.93
C ARG A 104 -13.40 -13.20 10.69
N VAL A 105 -14.59 -13.13 11.30
CA VAL A 105 -15.01 -11.99 12.12
C VAL A 105 -14.14 -11.87 13.38
N VAL A 106 -13.90 -12.99 14.07
CA VAL A 106 -13.02 -13.02 15.26
C VAL A 106 -11.61 -12.59 14.90
N THR A 107 -11.07 -13.08 13.78
CA THR A 107 -9.72 -12.70 13.30
C THR A 107 -9.65 -11.21 13.01
N PHE A 108 -10.65 -10.66 12.32
CA PHE A 108 -10.71 -9.23 12.01
C PHE A 108 -10.82 -8.37 13.28
N ALA A 109 -11.66 -8.77 14.23
CA ALA A 109 -11.81 -8.09 15.51
C ALA A 109 -10.51 -8.12 16.35
N CYS A 110 -9.78 -9.23 16.32
CA CYS A 110 -8.50 -9.38 17.02
C CYS A 110 -7.43 -8.43 16.43
N ILE A 111 -7.32 -8.38 15.10
CA ILE A 111 -6.41 -7.45 14.40
C ILE A 111 -6.75 -6.00 14.73
N TRP A 112 -8.03 -5.62 14.66
CA TRP A 112 -8.45 -4.26 14.96
C TRP A 112 -8.26 -3.87 16.43
N SER A 113 -8.45 -4.81 17.36
CA SER A 113 -8.19 -4.59 18.79
C SER A 113 -6.70 -4.35 19.04
N ALA A 114 -5.82 -5.18 18.48
CA ALA A 114 -4.38 -4.97 18.56
C ALA A 114 -3.95 -3.63 17.94
N LEU A 115 -4.55 -3.28 16.80
CA LEU A 115 -4.30 -2.01 16.12
C LEU A 115 -4.75 -0.80 16.95
N ALA A 116 -5.92 -0.88 17.60
CA ALA A 116 -6.44 0.18 18.46
C ALA A 116 -5.54 0.40 19.68
N ILE A 117 -5.11 -0.68 20.34
CA ILE A 117 -4.18 -0.62 21.49
C ILE A 117 -2.85 0.00 21.05
N PHE A 118 -2.28 -0.48 19.95
CA PHE A 118 -1.02 0.04 19.43
C PHE A 118 -1.12 1.51 19.00
N SER A 119 -2.25 1.91 18.39
CA SER A 119 -2.53 3.31 18.03
C SER A 119 -2.56 4.21 19.25
N TRP A 120 -3.24 3.76 20.31
CA TRP A 120 -3.36 4.48 21.57
C TRP A 120 -2.00 4.70 22.23
N ASP A 121 -1.21 3.63 22.33
CA ASP A 121 0.14 3.69 22.91
C ASP A 121 1.06 4.62 22.10
N SER A 122 1.07 4.48 20.77
CA SER A 122 1.91 5.30 19.89
C SER A 122 1.54 6.79 19.94
N TYR A 123 0.24 7.11 20.06
CA TYR A 123 -0.23 8.48 20.25
C TYR A 123 0.24 9.08 21.59
N HIS A 124 0.11 8.31 22.67
CA HIS A 124 0.58 8.73 24.00
C HIS A 124 2.11 8.91 24.06
N GLN A 125 2.88 8.00 23.45
CA GLN A 125 4.33 8.08 23.41
C GLN A 125 4.82 9.29 22.59
N SER A 126 4.13 9.60 21.48
CA SER A 126 4.42 10.77 20.64
C SER A 126 4.20 12.09 21.38
N ARG A 127 3.15 12.18 22.22
CA ARG A 127 2.88 13.35 23.06
C ARG A 127 3.93 13.53 24.17
N LYS A 128 4.37 12.43 24.80
CA LYS A 128 5.45 12.46 25.82
C LYS A 128 6.78 12.90 25.22
N ARG A 129 7.16 12.39 24.04
CA ARG A 129 8.39 12.80 23.33
C ARG A 129 8.38 14.27 22.93
N LYS A 130 7.25 14.81 22.45
CA LYS A 130 7.12 16.25 22.14
C LYS A 130 7.28 17.12 23.38
N LYS A 131 6.68 16.75 24.52
CA LYS A 131 6.84 17.49 25.78
C LYS A 131 8.30 17.48 26.27
N ALA A 132 8.95 16.31 26.27
CA ALA A 132 10.35 16.19 26.69
C ALA A 132 11.32 17.00 25.81
N ALA A 133 11.06 17.07 24.49
CA ALA A 133 11.87 17.87 23.57
C ALA A 133 11.72 19.39 23.79
N ILE A 134 10.54 19.86 24.19
CA ILE A 134 10.30 21.28 24.50
C ILE A 134 10.99 21.66 25.82
N THR A 135 10.85 20.85 26.87
CA THR A 135 11.51 21.10 28.16
C THR A 135 13.04 21.07 28.06
N ALA A 136 13.61 20.19 27.23
CA ALA A 136 15.05 20.17 26.99
C ALA A 136 15.56 21.40 26.23
N ALA A 137 14.73 22.03 25.40
CA ALA A 137 15.08 23.25 24.67
C ALA A 137 14.96 24.53 25.51
N GLU A 138 14.16 24.52 26.60
CA GLU A 138 14.06 25.63 27.56
C GLU A 138 15.20 25.64 28.60
N VAL A 139 15.92 24.52 28.74
CA VAL A 139 17.02 24.36 29.71
C VAL A 139 18.40 24.65 29.10
N VAL A 140 18.47 24.86 27.78
CA VAL A 140 19.68 25.26 27.03
C VAL A 140 19.60 26.74 26.68
#